data_AF-A0AAV3XKB2-F1
#
_entry.id   AF-A0AAV3XKB2-F1
#
_cell.length_a   1.000
_cell.length_b   1.000
_cell.length_c   1.000
_cell.angle_alpha   90.00
_cell.angle_beta   90.00
_cell.angle_gamma   90.00
#
_symmetry.space_group_name_H-M   'P 1'
#
loop_
_entity.id
_entity.type
_entity.pdbx_description
1 polymer ?
#
loop_
_entity_poly.entity_id
_entity_poly.type
_entity_poly.pdbx_seq_one_letter_code
_entity_poly.pdbx_strand_id
1 'polypeptide(L)'
;MKPTDISELRVFLFALYHLNAPLPDEIQQQINQINIPADVPRLYDIAMSYPPLATTYKQILKFSDEIAKFPTQVRDCVPQYQPENLHR
;
A
#
# COMPACT_ATOMS: atom_id res chain seq x y z
N MET A 1 -14.11 -7.26 -4.77
CA MET A 1 -12.76 -6.66 -4.94
C MET A 1 -11.74 -7.74 -4.64
N LYS A 2 -10.73 -7.93 -5.50
CA LYS A 2 -9.71 -8.99 -5.36
C LYS A 2 -8.61 -8.53 -4.38
N PRO A 3 -7.85 -9.45 -3.76
CA PRO A 3 -6.73 -9.09 -2.90
C PRO A 3 -5.71 -8.15 -3.58
N THR A 4 -5.41 -8.38 -4.86
CA THR A 4 -4.51 -7.53 -5.66
C THR A 4 -5.05 -6.11 -5.81
N ASP A 5 -6.36 -5.94 -5.98
CA ASP A 5 -7.00 -4.62 -6.07
C ASP A 5 -6.85 -3.84 -4.74
N ILE A 6 -6.89 -4.55 -3.60
CA ILE A 6 -6.70 -3.93 -2.28
C ILE A 6 -5.25 -3.47 -2.10
N SER A 7 -4.29 -4.28 -2.54
CA SER A 7 -2.87 -3.89 -2.54
C SER A 7 -2.62 -2.68 -3.42
N GLU A 8 -3.17 -2.67 -4.64
CA GLU A 8 -3.08 -1.56 -5.59
C GLU A 8 -3.61 -0.25 -4.99
N LEU A 9 -4.81 -0.30 -4.42
CA LEU A 9 -5.42 0.85 -3.76
C LEU A 9 -4.56 1.36 -2.60
N ARG A 10 -4.01 0.46 -1.77
CA ARG A 10 -3.11 0.86 -0.67
C ARG A 10 -1.87 1.55 -1.21
N VAL A 11 -1.16 0.96 -2.17
CA VAL A 11 0.05 1.54 -2.74
C VAL A 11 -0.25 2.94 -3.29
N PHE A 12 -1.35 3.09 -4.02
CA PHE A 12 -1.77 4.37 -4.58
C PHE A 12 -2.06 5.43 -3.50
N LEU A 13 -2.82 5.09 -2.45
CA LEU A 13 -3.13 6.02 -1.36
C LEU A 13 -1.87 6.44 -0.58
N PHE A 14 -0.96 5.51 -0.34
CA PHE A 14 0.32 5.83 0.30
C PHE A 14 1.20 6.70 -0.60
N ALA A 15 1.19 6.48 -1.91
CA ALA A 15 1.92 7.31 -2.85
C ALA A 15 1.40 8.75 -2.88
N LEU A 16 0.08 8.95 -2.81
CA LEU A 16 -0.53 10.26 -2.67
C LEU A 16 -0.17 10.93 -1.34
N TYR A 17 -0.21 10.19 -0.23
CA TYR A 17 0.13 10.72 1.09
C TYR A 17 1.60 11.19 1.17
N HIS A 18 2.52 10.47 0.53
CA HIS A 18 3.95 10.82 0.49
C HIS A 18 4.33 11.76 -0.66
N LEU A 19 3.37 12.16 -1.49
CA LEU A 19 3.64 13.07 -2.61
C LEU A 19 4.01 14.46 -2.07
N ASN A 20 5.29 14.81 -2.12
CA ASN A 20 5.78 16.13 -1.74
C ASN A 20 5.70 17.14 -2.90
N ALA A 21 4.61 17.09 -3.66
CA ALA A 21 4.37 17.94 -4.82
C ALA A 21 2.87 18.22 -4.94
N PRO A 22 2.48 19.39 -5.48
CA PRO A 22 1.08 19.65 -5.75
C PRO A 22 0.53 18.62 -6.74
N LEU A 23 -0.75 18.27 -6.58
CA LEU A 23 -1.44 17.42 -7.52
C LEU A 23 -1.99 18.30 -8.66
N PRO A 24 -1.65 18.04 -9.93
CA PRO A 24 -2.19 18.79 -11.05
C PRO A 24 -3.72 18.61 -11.16
N ASP A 25 -4.43 19.64 -11.61
CA ASP A 25 -5.89 19.61 -11.75
C ASP A 25 -6.38 18.43 -12.61
N GLU A 26 -5.65 18.12 -13.68
CA GLU A 26 -5.95 16.98 -14.56
C GLU A 26 -5.90 15.65 -13.79
N ILE A 27 -4.88 15.46 -12.96
CA ILE A 27 -4.71 14.25 -12.14
C ILE A 27 -5.81 14.18 -11.08
N GLN A 28 -6.13 15.31 -10.44
CA GLN A 28 -7.21 15.39 -9.47
C GLN A 28 -8.57 15.05 -10.09
N GLN A 29 -8.84 15.51 -11.32
CA GLN A 29 -10.06 15.16 -12.05
C GLN A 29 -10.11 13.67 -12.38
N GLN A 30 -8.99 13.07 -12.82
CA GLN A 30 -8.93 11.63 -13.09
C GLN A 30 -9.23 10.81 -11.82
N ILE A 31 -8.67 11.20 -10.67
CA ILE A 31 -8.93 10.54 -9.38
C ILE A 31 -10.40 10.68 -8.97
N ASN A 32 -11.00 11.86 -9.15
CA ASN A 32 -12.40 12.10 -8.80
C ASN A 32 -13.40 11.29 -9.64
N GLN A 33 -12.98 10.77 -10.80
CA GLN A 33 -13.79 9.94 -11.69
C GLN A 33 -13.65 8.43 -11.41
N ILE A 34 -12.78 8.03 -10.48
CA ILE A 34 -12.56 6.61 -10.15
C ILE A 34 -13.74 6.06 -9.36
N ASN A 35 -14.35 4.98 -9.85
CA ASN A 35 -15.35 4.20 -9.13
C ASN A 35 -14.73 2.93 -8.55
N ILE A 36 -14.56 2.89 -7.23
CA ILE A 36 -14.05 1.70 -6.53
C ILE A 36 -15.22 0.72 -6.31
N PRO A 37 -15.07 -0.60 -6.59
CA PRO A 37 -13.82 -1.28 -6.95
C PRO A 37 -13.56 -1.42 -8.45
N ALA A 38 -14.47 -0.99 -9.33
CA ALA A 38 -14.41 -1.26 -10.76
C ALA A 38 -13.18 -0.66 -11.46
N ASP A 39 -12.75 0.53 -11.05
CA ASP A 39 -11.69 1.31 -11.69
C ASP A 39 -10.32 1.18 -10.99
N VAL A 40 -10.17 0.27 -10.03
CA VAL A 40 -8.89 0.11 -9.30
C VAL A 40 -7.68 -0.15 -10.22
N PRO A 41 -7.79 -0.95 -11.31
CA PRO A 41 -6.68 -1.11 -12.25
C PRO A 41 -6.21 0.19 -12.90
N ARG A 42 -7.07 1.23 -13.00
CA ARG A 42 -6.73 2.52 -13.60
C ARG A 42 -5.86 3.39 -12.70
N LEU A 43 -5.76 3.07 -11.40
CA LEU A 43 -4.92 3.81 -10.46
C LEU A 43 -3.44 3.78 -10.85
N TYR A 44 -2.98 2.65 -11.42
CA TYR A 44 -1.64 2.53 -11.95
C TYR A 44 -1.38 3.54 -13.08
N ASP A 45 -2.29 3.64 -14.05
CA ASP A 45 -2.16 4.55 -15.18
C ASP A 45 -2.15 6.02 -14.73
N ILE A 46 -3.03 6.37 -13.78
CA ILE A 46 -3.05 7.70 -13.15
C ILE A 46 -1.70 7.99 -12.48
N ALA A 47 -1.17 7.06 -11.70
CA ALA A 47 0.13 7.22 -11.05
C ALA A 47 1.26 7.43 -12.06
N MET A 48 1.25 6.67 -13.17
CA MET A 48 2.29 6.76 -14.20
C MET A 48 2.19 8.04 -15.05
N SER A 49 0.99 8.63 -15.17
CA SER A 49 0.77 9.87 -15.94
C SER A 49 1.39 11.12 -15.30
N TYR A 50 1.72 11.08 -14.01
CA TYR A 50 2.34 12.18 -13.28
C TYR A 50 3.70 11.77 -12.68
N PRO A 51 4.84 12.21 -13.23
CA PRO A 51 6.17 11.69 -12.87
C PRO A 51 6.53 11.69 -11.37
N PRO A 52 6.19 12.74 -10.59
CA PRO A 52 6.40 12.72 -9.14
C PRO A 52 5.60 11.62 -8.44
N LEU A 53 4.33 11.43 -8.80
CA LEU A 53 3.49 10.36 -8.25
C LEU A 53 3.98 8.98 -8.71
N ALA A 54 4.40 8.83 -9.97
CA ALA A 54 4.96 7.60 -10.50
C ALA A 54 6.20 7.15 -9.71
N THR A 55 7.05 8.11 -9.33
CA THR A 55 8.27 7.85 -8.55
C THR A 55 7.92 7.32 -7.17
N THR A 56 7.06 8.03 -6.44
CA THR A 56 6.62 7.63 -5.10
C THR A 56 5.88 6.30 -5.12
N TYR A 57 4.99 6.10 -6.09
CA TYR A 57 4.26 4.85 -6.29
C TYR A 57 5.20 3.66 -6.49
N LYS A 58 6.19 3.76 -7.38
CA LYS A 58 7.15 2.68 -7.63
C LYS A 58 8.00 2.36 -6.41
N GLN A 59 8.39 3.36 -5.63
CA GLN A 59 9.12 3.15 -4.39
C GLN A 59 8.28 2.33 -3.41
N ILE A 60 7.03 2.73 -3.19
CA ILE A 60 6.12 2.07 -2.24
C ILE A 60 5.72 0.67 -2.70
N LEU A 61 5.51 0.49 -4.01
CA LEU A 61 5.28 -0.84 -4.58
C LEU A 61 6.46 -1.77 -4.31
N LYS A 62 7.69 -1.29 -4.55
CA LYS A 62 8.91 -2.06 -4.28
C LYS A 62 9.03 -2.44 -2.79
N PHE A 63 8.76 -1.51 -1.88
CA PHE A 63 8.74 -1.80 -0.44
C PHE A 63 7.64 -2.80 -0.07
N SER A 64 6.46 -2.69 -0.67
CA SER A 64 5.35 -3.61 -0.42
C SER A 64 5.68 -5.04 -0.88
N ASP A 65 6.33 -5.17 -2.04
CA ASP A 65 6.81 -6.44 -2.56
C ASP A 65 7.95 -7.02 -1.71
N GLU A 66 8.84 -6.17 -1.19
CA GLU A 66 9.90 -6.58 -0.27
C GLU A 66 9.30 -7.10 1.04
N ILE A 67 8.30 -6.43 1.63
CA ILE A 67 7.58 -6.92 2.81
C ILE A 67 6.84 -8.24 2.51
N ALA A 68 6.26 -8.40 1.32
CA ALA A 68 5.64 -9.66 0.92
C ALA A 68 6.65 -10.82 0.79
N LYS A 69 7.92 -10.52 0.45
CA LYS A 69 9.02 -11.49 0.43
C LYS A 69 9.56 -11.83 1.82
N PHE A 70 9.27 -11.01 2.82
CA PHE A 70 9.48 -11.30 4.23
C PHE A 70 8.14 -11.59 4.91
N PRO A 71 7.44 -12.70 4.58
CA PRO A 71 6.35 -13.15 5.42
C PRO A 71 6.97 -13.37 6.80
N THR A 72 6.54 -12.54 7.73
CA THR A 72 7.01 -12.44 9.08
C THR A 72 7.31 -13.83 9.63
N GLN A 73 8.58 -14.10 9.96
CA GLN A 73 8.97 -15.14 10.92
C GLN A 73 8.47 -14.77 12.33
N VAL A 74 7.21 -14.32 12.45
CA VAL A 74 6.49 -14.18 13.72
C VAL A 74 5.97 -15.57 14.12
N ARG A 75 6.86 -16.54 14.08
CA ARG A 75 6.71 -17.81 14.79
C ARG A 75 7.76 -18.00 15.89
N ASP A 76 8.86 -17.23 15.88
CA ASP A 76 9.98 -17.44 16.81
C ASP A 76 10.15 -16.32 17.86
N CYS A 77 9.25 -15.35 17.92
CA CYS A 77 9.27 -14.28 18.94
C CYS A 77 7.91 -14.10 19.64
N VAL A 78 7.22 -15.20 19.93
CA VAL A 78 6.31 -15.21 21.08
C VAL A 78 7.19 -15.59 22.27
N PRO A 79 7.45 -14.71 23.25
CA PRO A 79 7.94 -15.19 24.53
C PRO A 79 6.89 -16.18 25.02
N GLN A 80 7.26 -17.45 25.10
CA GLN A 80 6.41 -18.49 25.64
C GLN A 80 6.10 -18.10 27.09
N TYR A 81 4.93 -17.48 27.31
CA TYR A 81 4.45 -17.21 28.66
C TYR A 81 4.29 -18.58 29.32
N GLN A 82 5.18 -18.92 30.24
CA GLN A 82 5.02 -20.05 31.15
C GLN A 82 4.16 -19.58 32.33
N PRO A 83 2.89 -19.99 32.47
CA PRO A 83 2.13 -19.74 33.68
C PRO A 83 2.39 -20.90 34.65
N GLU A 84 3.59 -20.96 35.22
CA GLU A 84 3.91 -21.93 36.26
C GLU A 84 4.80 -21.28 37.30
N ASN A 85 4.17 -20.62 38.28
CA ASN A 85 4.31 -20.91 39.70
C ASN A 85 3.48 -19.89 40.49
N LEU A 86 2.16 -20.10 40.50
CA LEU A 86 1.29 -19.55 41.53
C LEU A 86 0.48 -20.71 42.10
N HIS A 87 1.12 -21.63 42.83
CA HIS A 87 0.45 -22.46 43.84
C HIS A 87 1.45 -23.03 44.85
N ARG A 88 1.24 -22.60 46.10
CA ARG A 88 1.74 -23.06 47.41
C ARG A 88 3.13 -22.67 47.87
#